data_AF-A0A9J6D134-F1
#
_entry.id   AF-A0A9J6D134-F1
#
_cell.length_a   1.000
_cell.length_b   1.000
_cell.length_c   1.000
_cell.angle_alpha   90.00
_cell.angle_beta   90.00
_cell.angle_gamma   90.00
#
_symmetry.space_group_name_H-M   'P 1'
#
loop_
_entity.id
_entity.type
_entity.pdbx_description
1 polymer ?
#
loop_
_entity_poly.entity_id
_entity_poly.type
_entity_poly.pdbx_seq_one_letter_code
_entity_poly.pdbx_strand_id
1 'polypeptide(L)'
;MRTPVVVYLLSTVAFAVSEDAWRYMIPDETDAFSDKMIQYINYLNTTWKAGRNPGFEDPAYVCRLLGVHPENQRYRLPERRLHLSSLGPLPENFDSRENWPECTTIDFGDVELAACCGKNSGLRS
;
A
#
# COMPACT_ATOMS: atom_id res chain seq x y z
N MET A 1 38.19 -15.17 24.62
CA MET A 1 37.12 -15.56 23.67
C MET A 1 35.84 -15.89 24.44
N ARG A 2 34.99 -14.90 24.72
CA ARG A 2 33.67 -15.09 25.39
C ARG A 2 32.69 -14.00 24.93
N THR A 3 32.45 -13.91 23.63
CA THR A 3 31.54 -12.91 23.03
C THR A 3 30.56 -13.42 21.95
N PRO A 4 30.30 -14.74 21.72
CA PRO A 4 29.26 -15.11 20.75
C PRO A 4 27.84 -14.99 21.33
N VAL A 5 27.63 -15.37 22.59
CA VAL A 5 26.29 -15.43 23.19
C VAL A 5 25.69 -14.03 23.38
N VAL A 6 26.48 -13.06 23.83
CA VAL A 6 25.99 -11.68 24.04
C VAL A 6 25.60 -11.03 22.72
N VAL A 7 26.36 -11.25 21.65
CA VAL A 7 26.04 -10.70 20.32
C VAL A 7 24.79 -11.35 19.74
N TYR A 8 24.63 -12.66 19.90
CA TYR A 8 23.40 -13.37 19.49
C TYR A 8 22.17 -12.93 20.28
N LEU A 9 22.32 -12.69 21.58
CA LEU A 9 21.22 -12.19 22.41
C LEU A 9 20.85 -10.74 22.04
N LEU A 10 21.83 -9.89 21.73
CA LEU A 10 21.57 -8.52 21.29
C LEU A 10 20.91 -8.48 19.92
N SER A 11 21.30 -9.36 18.98
CA SER A 11 20.69 -9.42 17.66
C SER A 11 19.25 -9.93 17.72
N THR A 12 18.95 -11.00 18.48
CA THR A 12 17.57 -11.50 18.60
C THR A 12 16.66 -10.51 19.31
N VAL A 13 17.15 -9.79 20.32
CA VAL A 13 16.41 -8.70 20.96
C VAL A 13 16.16 -7.57 19.96
N ALA A 14 17.16 -7.16 19.17
CA ALA A 14 16.96 -6.12 18.15
C ALA A 14 15.93 -6.52 17.07
N PHE A 15 15.95 -7.77 16.60
CA PHE A 15 14.94 -8.28 15.66
C PHE A 15 13.54 -8.30 16.28
N ALA A 16 13.40 -8.78 17.52
CA ALA A 16 12.11 -8.80 18.23
C ALA A 16 11.55 -7.39 18.54
N VAL A 17 12.42 -6.42 18.84
CA VAL A 17 11.99 -5.02 19.08
C VAL A 17 11.53 -4.36 17.78
N SER A 18 12.04 -4.79 16.62
CA SER A 18 11.75 -4.17 15.32
C SER A 18 10.38 -4.54 14.74
N GLU A 19 9.89 -5.76 14.99
CA GLU A 19 8.63 -6.24 14.39
C GLU A 19 7.38 -5.66 15.08
N ASP A 20 7.46 -5.31 16.37
CA ASP A 20 6.34 -4.74 17.14
C ASP A 20 6.39 -3.21 17.31
N ALA A 21 7.48 -2.55 16.89
CA ALA A 21 7.67 -1.11 17.10
C ALA A 21 6.53 -0.25 16.51
N TRP A 22 5.91 -0.68 15.41
CA TRP A 22 4.81 0.05 14.78
C TRP A 22 3.52 0.05 15.61
N ARG A 23 3.26 -1.03 16.35
CA ARG A 23 2.08 -1.12 17.24
C ARG A 23 2.17 -0.18 18.43
N TYR A 24 3.39 0.17 18.86
CA TYR A 24 3.62 1.14 19.95
C TYR A 24 3.64 2.60 19.48
N MET A 25 3.65 2.85 18.17
CA MET A 25 3.74 4.20 17.62
C MET A 25 2.36 4.85 17.41
N ILE A 26 1.28 4.08 17.23
CA ILE A 26 -0.07 4.65 17.09
C ILE A 26 -0.74 4.61 18.47
N PRO A 27 -1.09 5.75 19.09
CA PRO A 27 -1.81 5.73 20.36
C PRO A 27 -3.15 4.99 20.20
N ASP A 28 -3.43 4.04 21.09
CA ASP A 28 -4.57 3.11 20.99
C ASP A 28 -5.95 3.81 20.94
N GLU A 29 -6.00 5.08 21.34
CA GLU A 29 -7.21 5.91 21.36
C GLU A 29 -7.32 6.93 20.19
N THR A 30 -6.36 6.98 19.26
CA THR A 30 -6.47 7.90 18.13
C THR A 30 -7.36 7.33 17.04
N ASP A 31 -8.55 7.93 16.86
CA ASP A 31 -9.39 7.70 15.69
C ASP A 31 -8.60 7.93 14.39
N ALA A 32 -8.57 6.92 13.54
CA ALA A 32 -7.85 6.92 12.27
C ALA A 32 -8.31 8.04 11.31
N PHE A 33 -9.55 8.51 11.46
CA PHE A 33 -10.13 9.60 10.68
C PHE A 33 -10.04 10.96 11.36
N SER A 34 -9.34 11.07 12.50
CA SER A 34 -9.19 12.33 13.23
C SER A 34 -8.11 13.24 12.65
N ASP A 35 -8.20 14.55 12.91
CA ASP A 35 -7.13 15.49 12.57
C ASP A 35 -5.84 15.20 13.35
N LYS A 36 -5.95 14.57 14.53
CA LYS A 36 -4.78 14.12 15.30
C LYS A 36 -3.98 13.08 14.52
N MET A 37 -4.65 12.17 13.80
CA MET A 37 -3.97 11.19 12.96
C MET A 37 -3.23 11.86 11.80
N ILE A 38 -3.85 12.87 11.15
CA ILE A 38 -3.20 13.67 10.11
C ILE A 38 -1.94 14.37 10.64
N GLN A 39 -2.05 15.02 11.81
CA GLN A 39 -0.91 15.70 12.45
C GLN A 39 0.18 14.72 12.84
N TYR A 40 -0.19 13.56 13.39
CA TYR A 40 0.75 12.52 13.76
C TYR A 40 1.54 11.99 12.56
N ILE A 41 0.86 11.65 11.46
CA ILE A 41 1.53 11.22 10.23
C ILE A 41 2.49 12.30 9.71
N ASN A 42 2.04 13.56 9.68
CA ASN A 42 2.87 14.66 9.19
C ASN A 42 4.07 14.97 10.11
N TYR A 43 3.94 14.70 11.41
CA TYR A 43 5.00 14.80 12.40
C TYR A 43 6.11 13.75 12.16
N LEU A 44 5.76 12.55 11.70
CA LEU A 44 6.74 11.49 11.35
C LEU A 44 7.68 11.88 10.20
N ASN A 45 7.40 12.99 9.50
CA ASN A 45 8.21 13.52 8.41
C ASN A 45 8.53 12.47 7.33
N THR A 46 7.50 11.76 6.89
CA THR A 46 7.59 10.78 5.80
C THR A 46 7.75 11.47 4.44
N THR A 47 7.95 10.69 3.37
CA THR A 47 8.07 11.19 2.00
C THR A 47 6.75 11.72 1.41
N TRP A 48 5.64 11.57 2.13
CA TRP A 48 4.30 12.01 1.73
C TRP A 48 3.65 12.83 2.85
N LYS A 49 2.58 13.56 2.53
CA LYS A 49 1.84 14.38 3.51
C LYS A 49 0.41 13.89 3.64
N ALA A 50 -0.05 13.71 4.87
CA ALA A 50 -1.44 13.40 5.16
C ALA A 50 -2.28 14.69 5.09
N GLY A 51 -3.51 14.53 4.60
CA GLY A 51 -4.50 15.60 4.52
C GLY A 51 -5.91 15.03 4.43
N ARG A 52 -6.91 15.90 4.46
CA ARG A 52 -8.30 15.52 4.24
C ARG A 52 -8.52 15.20 2.76
N ASN A 53 -9.18 14.08 2.48
CA ASN A 53 -9.62 13.70 1.14
C ASN A 53 -11.13 13.91 1.04
N PRO A 54 -11.60 15.00 0.40
CA PRO A 54 -13.03 15.31 0.32
C PRO A 54 -13.84 14.15 -0.28
N GLY A 55 -14.93 13.76 0.37
CA GLY A 55 -15.78 12.63 -0.04
C GLY A 55 -15.36 11.28 0.56
N PHE A 56 -14.32 11.24 1.40
CA PHE A 56 -13.83 10.03 2.08
C PHE A 56 -13.84 10.19 3.62
N GLU A 57 -14.76 10.98 4.16
CA GLU A 57 -14.86 11.27 5.59
C GLU A 57 -15.55 10.16 6.38
N ASP A 58 -16.39 9.35 5.73
CA ASP A 58 -17.12 8.24 6.37
C ASP A 58 -16.28 6.94 6.36
N PRO A 59 -15.88 6.42 7.54
CA PRO A 59 -15.14 5.16 7.62
C PRO A 59 -15.89 3.98 6.99
N ALA A 60 -17.22 3.92 7.11
CA ALA A 60 -18.00 2.83 6.54
C ALA A 60 -17.98 2.88 5.01
N TYR A 61 -18.01 4.08 4.43
CA TYR A 61 -17.81 4.29 3.00
C TYR A 61 -16.41 3.84 2.57
N VAL A 62 -15.35 4.27 3.26
CA VAL A 62 -13.97 3.88 2.93
C VAL A 62 -13.76 2.37 3.03
N CYS A 63 -14.31 1.71 4.05
CA CYS A 63 -14.23 0.25 4.18
C CYS A 63 -14.84 -0.49 2.99
N ARG A 64 -15.91 0.04 2.37
CA ARG A 64 -16.53 -0.58 1.17
C ARG A 64 -15.63 -0.52 -0.06
N LEU A 65 -14.71 0.44 -0.11
CA LEU A 65 -13.72 0.53 -1.18
C LEU A 65 -12.65 -0.56 -1.06
N LEU A 66 -12.45 -1.17 0.10
CA LEU A 66 -11.42 -2.20 0.33
C LEU A 66 -11.91 -3.61 -0.09
N GLY A 67 -12.38 -3.74 -1.34
CA GLY A 67 -13.13 -4.91 -1.84
C GLY A 67 -12.32 -6.12 -2.32
N VAL A 68 -11.09 -6.32 -1.85
CA VAL A 68 -10.32 -7.53 -2.20
C VAL A 68 -10.70 -8.67 -1.26
N HIS A 69 -11.14 -9.80 -1.80
CA HIS A 69 -11.53 -10.95 -0.98
C HIS A 69 -10.32 -11.47 -0.16
N PRO A 70 -10.48 -11.76 1.14
CA PRO A 70 -9.38 -12.26 1.99
C PRO A 70 -8.75 -13.54 1.45
N GLU A 71 -9.55 -14.40 0.80
CA GLU A 71 -9.11 -15.66 0.20
C GLU A 71 -8.73 -15.53 -1.29
N ASN A 72 -8.38 -14.34 -1.78
CA ASN A 72 -7.99 -14.13 -3.20
C ASN A 72 -6.91 -15.10 -3.69
N GLN A 73 -6.09 -15.62 -2.77
CA GLN A 73 -5.02 -16.58 -3.05
C GLN A 73 -5.55 -17.90 -3.65
N ARG A 74 -6.81 -18.26 -3.38
CA ARG A 74 -7.48 -19.46 -3.94
C ARG A 74 -7.85 -19.30 -5.42
N TYR A 75 -7.87 -18.07 -5.93
CA TYR A 75 -8.34 -17.73 -7.29
C TYR A 75 -7.22 -17.13 -8.15
N ARG A 76 -5.96 -17.43 -7.84
CA ARG A 76 -4.81 -16.90 -8.58
C ARG A 76 -4.78 -17.44 -10.00
N LEU A 77 -4.51 -16.54 -10.95
CA LEU A 77 -4.20 -16.90 -12.32
C LEU A 77 -2.82 -17.57 -12.40
N PRO A 78 -2.56 -18.41 -13.42
CA PRO A 78 -1.23 -18.96 -13.66
C PRO A 78 -0.19 -17.87 -13.88
N GLU A 79 1.03 -18.08 -13.36
CA GLU A 79 2.14 -17.15 -13.56
C GLU A 79 2.57 -17.12 -15.04
N ARG A 80 2.62 -15.91 -15.62
CA ARG A 80 3.14 -15.70 -16.97
C ARG A 80 4.65 -15.50 -16.91
N ARG A 81 5.42 -16.40 -17.54
CA ARG A 81 6.86 -16.22 -17.71
C ARG A 81 7.17 -15.45 -18.99
N LEU A 82 7.96 -14.39 -18.87
CA LEU A 82 8.48 -13.60 -19.99
C LEU A 82 9.99 -13.77 -20.07
N HIS A 83 10.51 -13.95 -21.29
CA HIS A 83 11.96 -13.97 -21.52
C HIS A 83 12.46 -12.53 -21.51
N LEU A 84 13.03 -12.10 -20.38
CA LEU A 84 13.58 -10.75 -20.21
C LEU A 84 14.80 -10.49 -21.11
N SER A 85 15.41 -11.54 -21.68
CA SER A 85 16.55 -11.44 -22.60
C SER A 85 16.25 -10.71 -23.90
N SER A 86 14.98 -10.53 -24.27
CA SER A 86 14.58 -9.71 -25.42
C SER A 86 14.14 -8.29 -25.03
N LEU A 87 14.11 -7.95 -23.74
CA LEU A 87 13.79 -6.62 -23.25
C LEU A 87 15.10 -5.84 -23.10
N GLY A 88 15.15 -4.65 -23.72
CA GLY A 88 16.27 -3.72 -23.54
C GLY A 88 16.34 -3.17 -22.11
N PRO A 89 17.28 -2.25 -21.82
CA PRO A 89 17.36 -1.60 -20.53
C PRO A 89 16.05 -0.84 -20.22
N LEU A 90 15.54 -1.00 -18.99
CA LEU A 90 14.37 -0.26 -18.53
C LEU A 90 14.73 1.22 -18.29
N PRO A 91 13.83 2.17 -18.59
CA PRO A 91 14.05 3.58 -18.30
C PRO A 91 14.02 3.85 -16.80
N GLU A 92 14.63 4.95 -16.37
CA GLU A 92 14.62 5.39 -14.96
C GLU A 92 13.22 5.81 -14.50
N ASN A 93 12.45 6.45 -15.39
CA ASN A 93 11.07 6.86 -15.16
C ASN A 93 10.19 6.41 -16.33
N PHE A 94 8.95 6.06 -16.03
CA PHE A 94 7.99 5.58 -17.02
C PHE A 94 6.58 6.07 -16.70
N ASP A 95 5.96 6.77 -17.65
CA ASP A 95 4.55 7.13 -17.61
C ASP A 95 3.84 6.56 -18.85
N SER A 96 2.80 5.74 -18.64
CA SER A 96 2.03 5.14 -19.73
C SER A 96 1.35 6.19 -20.63
N ARG A 97 0.99 7.36 -20.08
CA ARG A 97 0.34 8.43 -20.85
C ARG A 97 1.27 9.03 -21.91
N GLU A 98 2.54 9.18 -21.56
CA GLU A 98 3.56 9.70 -22.47
C GLU A 98 3.93 8.70 -23.57
N ASN A 99 3.90 7.40 -23.25
CA ASN A 99 4.29 6.33 -24.18
C ASN A 99 3.17 5.89 -25.12
N TRP A 100 1.91 6.11 -24.74
CA TRP A 100 0.73 5.80 -25.55
C TRP A 100 -0.26 6.98 -25.62
N PRO A 101 0.15 8.13 -26.18
CA PRO A 101 -0.67 9.35 -26.20
C PRO A 101 -1.95 9.19 -27.06
N GLU A 102 -1.92 8.30 -28.05
CA GLU A 102 -3.09 7.99 -28.91
C GLU A 102 -4.15 7.16 -28.17
N CYS A 103 -3.79 6.56 -27.03
CA CYS A 103 -4.71 5.75 -26.22
C CYS A 103 -5.46 6.64 -25.24
N THR A 104 -6.60 7.14 -25.69
CA THR A 104 -7.49 8.00 -24.92
C THR A 104 -7.89 7.42 -23.57
N THR A 105 -8.05 6.10 -23.43
CA THR A 105 -8.37 5.43 -22.15
C THR A 105 -7.25 5.50 -21.10
N ILE A 106 -6.02 5.81 -21.51
CA ILE A 106 -4.86 5.97 -20.63
C ILE A 106 -4.67 7.47 -20.32
N ASP A 107 -4.91 8.32 -21.32
CA ASP A 107 -4.74 9.77 -21.25
C ASP A 107 -5.88 10.47 -20.50
N PHE A 108 -7.14 10.19 -20.87
CA PHE A 108 -8.26 10.44 -19.97
C PHE A 108 -8.02 9.51 -18.79
N GLY A 109 -7.61 10.08 -17.67
CA GLY A 109 -7.63 9.40 -16.39
C GLY A 109 -9.07 9.03 -16.07
N ASP A 110 -9.57 7.98 -16.72
CA ASP A 110 -10.79 7.27 -16.40
C ASP A 110 -10.54 6.66 -15.03
N VAL A 111 -10.59 7.53 -14.01
CA VAL A 111 -10.57 7.16 -12.60
C VAL A 111 -11.90 6.48 -12.39
N GLU A 112 -11.92 5.17 -12.64
CA GLU A 112 -13.08 4.35 -12.37
C GLU A 112 -13.39 4.46 -10.88
N LEU A 113 -14.51 5.13 -10.57
CA LEU A 113 -15.02 5.17 -9.22
C LEU A 113 -15.58 3.78 -8.92
N ALA A 114 -14.87 3.05 -8.04
CA ALA A 114 -15.43 1.90 -7.38
C ALA A 114 -16.62 2.35 -6.53
N ALA A 115 -17.83 2.29 -7.11
CA ALA A 115 -19.05 2.53 -6.37
C ALA A 115 -19.17 1.56 -5.17
N CYS A 116 -20.04 1.88 -4.21
CA CYS A 116 -20.25 1.25 -2.89
C CYS A 116 -20.35 -0.29 -2.78
N CYS A 117 -20.23 -1.05 -3.87
CA CYS A 117 -20.04 -2.48 -3.89
C CYS A 117 -18.54 -2.73 -4.10
N GLY A 118 -17.84 -3.42 -3.19
CA GLY A 118 -16.38 -3.68 -3.24
C GLY A 118 -15.89 -4.40 -4.50
N LYS A 119 -15.97 -3.73 -5.65
CA LYS A 119 -15.71 -4.22 -7.01
C LYS A 119 -14.27 -4.01 -7.44
N ASN A 120 -13.39 -3.53 -6.55
CA ASN A 120 -11.96 -3.36 -6.83
C ASN A 120 -11.28 -4.65 -7.30
N SER A 121 -11.84 -5.82 -6.94
CA SER A 121 -11.33 -7.11 -7.38
C SER A 121 -11.95 -7.63 -8.68
N GLY A 122 -12.96 -6.95 -9.25
CA GLY A 122 -13.65 -7.37 -10.49
C GLY A 122 -14.38 -8.71 -10.41
N LEU A 123 -14.28 -9.42 -9.28
CA LEU A 123 -14.91 -10.71 -9.04
C LEU A 123 -16.38 -10.47 -8.65
N ARG A 124 -17.31 -10.96 -9.48
CA ARG A 124 -18.69 -11.15 -9.02
C ARG A 124 -18.67 -12.30 -8.01
N SER A 125 -18.97 -11.99 -6.76
CA SER A 125 -19.41 -12.96 -5.74
C SER A 125 -20.65 -13.71 -6.22
#